data_AF-A0A8S1PXD3-F1
#
_entry.id   AF-A0A8S1PXD3-F1
#
_cell.length_a   1.000
_cell.length_b   1.000
_cell.length_c   1.000
_cell.angle_alpha   90.00
_cell.angle_beta   90.00
_cell.angle_gamma   90.00
#
_symmetry.space_group_name_H-M   'P 1'
#
loop_
_entity.id
_entity.type
_entity.pdbx_description
1 polymer ?
#
loop_
_entity_poly.entity_id
_entity_poly.type
_entity_poly.pdbx_seq_one_letter_code
_entity_poly.pdbx_strand_id
1 'polypeptide(L)'
;MDLKKFKQQIIKIIMRQAQTKKSFYISDSSYYISLVCIITFEIYSLYRFWLICKSNKIEGTEEGFFGILRDHSDPQWGEFAGHLSELMIFQLIFLLGSYTVKYKSKQENRYKNLQYYNMIVGLGYAFYLHNIGMMFQMAVIVSFYMFQKICYKMKYFIIILWSFALMTLWLNEKFQGYQFRMISESLQFLDGFRNKNQLVSWNLVFNMILLRIISFSIDKVWASQQTKNNNNQIHNEKQNQVKTYRDRVEENQPIEEYNFVGYLSFLFYVPLLFSGPSMGYNAFNSQLKTPQQSMNRSQVLKYILRVYLLDFLTFEVFLHVCYPNAIPKLAQNFHILQNFSAYEFHIMCVMNLIFLWYKFLTIWRIARGWALLDGIETPENMNRCLYNSYNFSGFWRSWHRSFNQWLIRYIYVPLGGTKYKSLNMWVVFSFVALWHDFKLDLLLWAWIICLALIPEIALIKYFDKEFFYKKWWFVYLCQLGGGFQIQMMCLANLIGFGNGYEGMTFVFYKFMSLEGLICFLFYCIVRNGWITTIQFRIRDDENAESNDKRF
;
A
#
# COMPACT_ATOMS: atom_id res chain seq x y z
N MET A 1 -6.20 52.97 -37.30
CA MET A 1 -6.09 51.84 -36.35
C MET A 1 -4.62 51.69 -36.00
N ASP A 2 -4.24 51.98 -34.76
CA ASP A 2 -2.84 52.22 -34.37
C ASP A 2 -2.03 50.91 -34.35
N LEU A 3 -1.24 50.68 -35.41
CA LEU A 3 -0.46 49.44 -35.62
C LEU A 3 0.44 49.12 -34.42
N LYS A 4 0.88 50.12 -33.66
CA LYS A 4 1.68 49.93 -32.44
C LYS A 4 0.87 49.29 -31.32
N LYS A 5 -0.38 49.71 -31.11
CA LYS A 5 -1.29 49.09 -30.14
C LYS A 5 -1.71 47.68 -30.55
N PHE A 6 -1.93 47.43 -31.84
CA PHE A 6 -2.25 46.10 -32.35
C PHE A 6 -1.06 45.14 -32.21
N LYS A 7 0.17 45.60 -32.52
CA LYS A 7 1.39 44.81 -32.32
C LYS A 7 1.67 44.55 -30.84
N GLN A 8 1.41 45.51 -29.95
CA GLN A 8 1.52 45.30 -28.50
C GLN A 8 0.43 44.37 -27.95
N GLN A 9 -0.79 44.40 -28.50
CA GLN A 9 -1.85 43.44 -28.15
C GLN A 9 -1.52 42.04 -28.64
N ILE A 10 -1.02 41.89 -29.87
CA ILE A 10 -0.54 40.60 -30.40
C ILE A 10 0.64 40.09 -29.57
N ILE A 11 1.62 40.93 -29.24
CA ILE A 11 2.75 40.54 -28.37
C ILE A 11 2.25 40.18 -26.97
N LYS A 12 1.28 40.89 -26.39
CA LYS A 12 0.65 40.51 -25.11
C LYS A 12 -0.17 39.22 -25.21
N ILE A 13 -0.81 38.93 -26.33
CA ILE A 13 -1.56 37.70 -26.57
C ILE A 13 -0.61 36.52 -26.81
N ILE A 14 0.47 36.71 -27.56
CA ILE A 14 1.55 35.75 -27.77
C ILE A 14 2.30 35.50 -26.46
N MET A 15 2.61 36.54 -25.68
CA MET A 15 3.24 36.42 -24.36
C MET A 15 2.29 35.81 -23.33
N ARG A 16 0.99 36.14 -23.35
CA ARG A 16 -0.02 35.43 -22.52
C ARG A 16 -0.17 33.99 -22.96
N GLN A 17 -0.17 33.67 -24.25
CA GLN A 17 -0.17 32.28 -24.75
C GLN A 17 1.14 31.56 -24.41
N ALA A 18 2.29 32.22 -24.42
CA ALA A 18 3.57 31.68 -23.99
C ALA A 18 3.67 31.51 -22.46
N GLN A 19 3.01 32.38 -21.68
CA GLN A 19 2.89 32.25 -20.22
C GLN A 19 1.77 31.30 -19.79
N THR A 20 0.83 30.94 -20.68
CA THR A 20 -0.26 29.99 -20.41
C THR A 20 -0.10 28.62 -21.07
N LYS A 21 0.82 28.44 -22.02
CA LYS A 21 1.10 27.14 -22.66
C LYS A 21 2.39 26.50 -22.16
N LYS A 22 2.17 25.48 -21.32
CA LYS A 22 2.91 24.21 -21.20
C LYS A 22 4.42 24.30 -20.93
N SER A 23 4.79 24.05 -19.68
CA SER A 23 6.20 23.92 -19.28
C SER A 23 6.90 22.66 -19.82
N PHE A 24 6.22 21.72 -20.50
CA PHE A 24 6.84 20.47 -20.98
C PHE A 24 6.17 19.91 -22.25
N TYR A 25 6.31 20.57 -23.41
CA TYR A 25 5.76 19.99 -24.65
C TYR A 25 6.62 18.82 -25.15
N ILE A 26 6.32 17.60 -24.68
CA ILE A 26 6.71 16.38 -25.38
C ILE A 26 5.94 16.38 -26.70
N SER A 27 6.65 16.37 -27.83
CA SER A 27 6.01 16.35 -29.14
C SER A 27 5.17 15.07 -29.28
N ASP A 28 4.05 15.17 -30.01
CA ASP A 28 3.22 14.00 -30.30
C ASP A 28 4.03 12.91 -30.99
N SER A 29 4.97 13.29 -31.86
CA SER A 29 5.92 12.36 -32.47
C SER A 29 6.80 11.63 -31.44
N SER A 30 7.36 12.33 -30.46
CA SER A 30 8.19 11.72 -29.41
C SER A 30 7.37 10.78 -28.52
N TYR A 31 6.12 11.14 -28.24
CA TYR A 31 5.16 10.30 -27.54
C TYR A 31 4.88 9.00 -28.32
N TYR A 32 4.46 9.08 -29.58
CA TYR A 32 4.13 7.90 -30.39
C TYR A 32 5.37 7.02 -30.67
N ILE A 33 6.53 7.61 -30.91
CA ILE A 33 7.79 6.87 -31.05
C ILE A 33 8.09 6.12 -29.75
N SER A 34 8.04 6.81 -28.60
CA SER A 34 8.26 6.18 -27.29
C SER A 34 7.26 5.04 -27.04
N LEU A 35 6.00 5.21 -27.44
CA LEU A 35 4.94 4.21 -27.30
C LEU A 35 5.21 2.97 -28.17
N VAL A 36 5.58 3.15 -29.43
CA VAL A 36 5.93 2.03 -30.34
C VAL A 36 7.18 1.32 -29.82
N CYS A 37 8.20 2.06 -29.43
CA CYS A 37 9.44 1.49 -28.90
C CYS A 37 9.19 0.69 -27.62
N ILE A 38 8.43 1.23 -26.65
CA ILE A 38 8.16 0.50 -25.41
C ILE A 38 7.29 -0.74 -25.66
N ILE A 39 6.24 -0.65 -26.49
CA ILE A 39 5.38 -1.81 -26.80
C ILE A 39 6.20 -2.91 -27.48
N THR A 40 6.99 -2.54 -28.49
CA THR A 40 7.85 -3.51 -29.20
C THR A 40 8.85 -4.15 -28.25
N PHE A 41 9.46 -3.36 -27.37
CA PHE A 41 10.40 -3.85 -26.37
C PHE A 41 9.77 -4.81 -25.37
N GLU A 42 8.58 -4.49 -24.84
CA GLU A 42 7.88 -5.36 -23.89
C GLU A 42 7.40 -6.65 -24.56
N ILE A 43 6.88 -6.59 -25.79
CA ILE A 43 6.51 -7.79 -26.57
C ILE A 43 7.72 -8.68 -26.80
N TYR A 44 8.86 -8.11 -27.21
CA TYR A 44 10.09 -8.87 -27.39
C TYR A 44 10.57 -9.51 -26.09
N SER A 45 10.54 -8.76 -24.99
CA SER A 45 10.93 -9.23 -23.65
C SER A 45 10.05 -10.40 -23.20
N LEU A 46 8.73 -10.28 -23.35
CA LEU A 46 7.77 -11.34 -23.03
C LEU A 46 7.96 -12.56 -23.93
N TYR A 47 8.20 -12.38 -25.23
CA TYR A 47 8.46 -13.48 -26.15
C TYR A 47 9.74 -14.25 -25.79
N ARG A 48 10.83 -13.54 -25.46
CA ARG A 48 12.08 -14.16 -24.98
C ARG A 48 11.86 -14.98 -23.72
N PHE A 49 11.10 -14.44 -22.77
CA PHE A 49 10.76 -15.16 -21.55
C PHE A 49 9.90 -16.38 -21.81
N TRP A 50 8.88 -16.25 -22.65
CA TRP A 50 8.03 -17.37 -23.03
C TRP A 50 8.85 -18.51 -23.65
N LEU A 51 9.85 -18.23 -24.50
CA LEU A 51 10.75 -19.24 -25.05
C LEU A 51 11.58 -19.95 -23.96
N ILE A 52 12.12 -19.20 -23.00
CA ILE A 52 12.85 -19.75 -21.85
C ILE A 52 11.92 -20.66 -21.04
N CYS A 53 10.73 -20.18 -20.71
CA CYS A 53 9.74 -20.92 -19.92
C CYS A 53 9.27 -22.19 -20.64
N LYS A 54 9.09 -22.14 -21.96
CA LYS A 54 8.71 -23.30 -22.77
C LYS A 54 9.82 -24.38 -22.83
N SER A 55 11.07 -23.95 -22.76
CA SER A 55 12.24 -24.85 -22.89
C SER A 55 12.66 -25.50 -21.58
N ASN A 56 12.14 -25.04 -20.44
CA ASN A 56 12.50 -25.51 -19.10
C ASN A 56 11.26 -25.99 -18.35
N LYS A 57 11.40 -27.04 -17.53
CA LYS A 57 10.35 -27.39 -16.58
C LYS A 57 10.43 -26.43 -15.39
N ILE A 58 9.37 -25.66 -15.16
CA ILE A 58 9.29 -24.70 -14.06
C ILE A 58 8.60 -25.36 -12.87
N GLU A 59 9.34 -25.56 -11.78
CA GLU A 59 8.77 -26.05 -10.52
C GLU A 59 7.95 -24.95 -9.82
N GLY A 60 6.98 -25.34 -8.99
CA GLY A 60 6.06 -24.42 -8.30
C GLY A 60 4.95 -23.83 -9.18
N THR A 61 4.62 -24.54 -10.26
CA THR A 61 3.50 -24.21 -11.15
C THR A 61 2.31 -25.14 -10.91
N GLU A 62 1.12 -24.62 -11.12
CA GLU A 62 -0.15 -25.36 -10.99
C GLU A 62 -0.99 -25.20 -12.26
N GLU A 63 -1.88 -26.13 -12.54
CA GLU A 63 -2.86 -25.96 -13.63
C GLU A 63 -3.81 -24.81 -13.30
N GLY A 64 -3.83 -23.79 -14.16
CA GLY A 64 -4.79 -22.69 -14.10
C GLY A 64 -5.84 -22.79 -15.21
N PHE A 65 -6.24 -21.64 -15.75
CA PHE A 65 -7.31 -21.62 -16.75
C PHE A 65 -6.93 -22.41 -18.01
N PHE A 66 -7.88 -23.20 -18.50
CA PHE A 66 -7.75 -24.02 -19.71
C PHE A 66 -6.57 -25.02 -19.67
N GLY A 67 -6.15 -25.45 -18.47
CA GLY A 67 -5.04 -26.40 -18.29
C GLY A 67 -3.65 -25.80 -18.56
N ILE A 68 -3.55 -24.47 -18.68
CA ILE A 68 -2.28 -23.77 -18.83
C ILE A 68 -1.66 -23.61 -17.45
N LEU A 69 -0.37 -23.93 -17.32
CA LEU A 69 0.37 -23.75 -16.06
C LEU A 69 0.38 -22.26 -15.65
N ARG A 70 0.27 -22.00 -14.36
CA ARG A 70 0.44 -20.66 -13.76
C ARG A 70 1.39 -20.72 -12.58
N ASP A 71 2.04 -19.59 -12.33
CA ASP A 71 2.83 -19.38 -11.11
C ASP A 71 1.92 -19.12 -9.91
N HIS A 72 1.87 -20.12 -9.02
CA HIS A 72 1.15 -20.05 -7.75
C HIS A 72 2.12 -20.20 -6.56
N SER A 73 3.41 -19.99 -6.80
CA SER A 73 4.47 -20.27 -5.82
C SER A 73 4.60 -19.26 -4.68
N ASP A 74 3.95 -18.08 -4.78
CA ASP A 74 3.95 -17.08 -3.70
C ASP A 74 2.92 -17.51 -2.65
N PRO A 75 3.33 -17.80 -1.40
CA PRO A 75 2.41 -18.36 -0.40
C PRO A 75 1.21 -17.45 -0.11
N GLN A 76 1.45 -16.12 -0.05
CA GLN A 76 0.41 -15.15 0.25
C GLN A 76 -0.63 -15.03 -0.86
N TRP A 77 -0.18 -14.93 -2.12
CA TRP A 77 -1.11 -14.94 -3.25
C TRP A 77 -1.79 -16.29 -3.39
N GLY A 78 -1.04 -17.38 -3.22
CA GLY A 78 -1.54 -18.73 -3.37
C GLY A 78 -2.71 -19.05 -2.44
N GLU A 79 -2.53 -18.70 -1.17
CA GLU A 79 -3.57 -18.84 -0.14
C GLU A 79 -4.77 -17.91 -0.42
N PHE A 80 -4.52 -16.65 -0.80
CA PHE A 80 -5.59 -15.71 -1.14
C PHE A 80 -6.43 -16.16 -2.34
N ALA A 81 -5.78 -16.59 -3.42
CA ALA A 81 -6.45 -17.01 -4.65
C ALA A 81 -7.15 -18.36 -4.48
N GLY A 82 -6.55 -19.30 -3.74
CA GLY A 82 -7.14 -20.60 -3.43
C GLY A 82 -8.45 -20.51 -2.63
N HIS A 83 -8.53 -19.56 -1.69
CA HIS A 83 -9.72 -19.34 -0.86
C HIS A 83 -10.59 -18.18 -1.33
N LEU A 84 -10.36 -17.61 -2.52
CA LEU A 84 -11.04 -16.40 -2.97
C LEU A 84 -12.57 -16.55 -2.98
N SER A 85 -13.09 -17.69 -3.41
CA SER A 85 -14.53 -17.97 -3.44
C SER A 85 -15.16 -17.96 -2.04
N GLU A 86 -14.53 -18.63 -1.07
CA GLU A 86 -14.95 -18.68 0.33
C GLU A 86 -14.92 -17.28 0.96
N LEU A 87 -13.84 -16.54 0.73
CA LEU A 87 -13.69 -15.16 1.17
C LEU A 87 -14.82 -14.27 0.60
N MET A 88 -15.12 -14.39 -0.69
CA MET A 88 -16.20 -13.62 -1.33
C MET A 88 -17.58 -13.98 -0.78
N ILE A 89 -17.87 -15.26 -0.54
CA ILE A 89 -19.13 -15.71 0.07
C ILE A 89 -19.27 -15.12 1.47
N PHE A 90 -18.22 -15.17 2.28
CA PHE A 90 -18.25 -14.61 3.62
C PHE A 90 -18.47 -13.09 3.61
N GLN A 91 -17.77 -12.38 2.72
CA GLN A 91 -17.96 -10.93 2.55
C GLN A 91 -19.39 -10.59 2.08
N LEU A 92 -19.99 -11.41 1.21
CA LEU A 92 -21.38 -11.23 0.78
C LEU A 92 -22.35 -11.43 1.95
N ILE A 93 -22.19 -12.48 2.75
CA ILE A 93 -23.00 -12.74 3.95
C ILE A 93 -22.87 -11.57 4.93
N PHE A 94 -21.64 -11.08 5.14
CA PHE A 94 -21.38 -9.90 5.97
C PHE A 94 -22.11 -8.65 5.44
N LEU A 95 -22.04 -8.39 4.12
CA LEU A 95 -22.74 -7.25 3.54
C LEU A 95 -24.26 -7.35 3.71
N LEU A 96 -24.85 -8.53 3.44
CA LEU A 96 -26.29 -8.76 3.57
C LEU A 96 -26.75 -8.55 5.01
N GLY A 97 -25.98 -9.03 5.99
CA GLY A 97 -26.23 -8.78 7.40
C GLY A 97 -26.14 -7.29 7.76
N SER A 98 -25.08 -6.60 7.33
CA SER A 98 -24.91 -5.16 7.55
C SER A 98 -26.07 -4.33 6.96
N TYR A 99 -26.51 -4.65 5.74
CA TYR A 99 -27.68 -4.02 5.12
C TYR A 99 -28.96 -4.29 5.88
N THR A 100 -29.15 -5.52 6.38
CA THR A 100 -30.30 -5.88 7.20
C THR A 100 -30.33 -5.06 8.50
N VAL A 101 -29.18 -4.87 9.14
CA VAL A 101 -29.04 -4.01 10.33
C VAL A 101 -29.36 -2.56 10.00
N LYS A 102 -28.85 -2.02 8.88
CA LYS A 102 -29.14 -0.64 8.43
C LYS A 102 -30.64 -0.41 8.17
N TYR A 103 -31.30 -1.40 7.57
CA TYR A 103 -32.71 -1.37 7.24
C TYR A 103 -33.62 -1.48 8.48
N LYS A 104 -33.35 -2.46 9.37
CA LYS A 104 -34.18 -2.70 10.55
C LYS A 104 -33.94 -1.71 11.70
N SER A 105 -32.78 -1.07 11.76
CA SER A 105 -32.45 -0.16 12.86
C SER A 105 -33.06 1.22 12.66
N LYS A 106 -33.70 1.74 13.73
CA LYS A 106 -34.03 3.18 13.84
C LYS A 106 -32.76 4.02 13.65
N GLN A 107 -32.89 5.20 13.04
CA GLN A 107 -31.75 6.04 12.66
C GLN A 107 -30.82 6.37 13.85
N GLU A 108 -31.38 6.64 15.03
CA GLU A 108 -30.63 6.93 16.27
C GLU A 108 -29.80 5.75 16.77
N ASN A 109 -30.30 4.52 16.63
CA ASN A 109 -29.65 3.30 17.12
C ASN A 109 -28.81 2.59 16.07
N ARG A 110 -28.94 2.96 14.79
CA ARG A 110 -28.25 2.33 13.66
C ARG A 110 -26.75 2.24 13.88
N TYR A 111 -26.13 3.32 14.33
CA TYR A 111 -24.71 3.39 14.62
C TYR A 111 -24.27 2.33 15.64
N LYS A 112 -24.95 2.24 16.79
CA LYS A 112 -24.63 1.26 17.85
C LYS A 112 -24.86 -0.17 17.36
N ASN A 113 -25.97 -0.41 16.67
CA ASN A 113 -26.30 -1.73 16.14
C ASN A 113 -25.27 -2.21 15.11
N LEU A 114 -24.76 -1.30 14.28
CA LEU A 114 -23.66 -1.62 13.36
C LEU A 114 -22.35 -1.95 14.09
N GLN A 115 -22.03 -1.26 15.18
CA GLN A 115 -20.87 -1.61 16.00
C GLN A 115 -21.00 -3.02 16.60
N TYR A 116 -22.15 -3.35 17.18
CA TYR A 116 -22.41 -4.69 17.70
C TYR A 116 -22.35 -5.75 16.59
N TYR A 117 -22.94 -5.46 15.43
CA TYR A 117 -22.91 -6.36 14.28
C TYR A 117 -21.48 -6.64 13.82
N ASN A 118 -20.69 -5.59 13.59
CA ASN A 118 -19.30 -5.69 13.17
C ASN A 118 -18.44 -6.43 14.20
N MET A 119 -18.67 -6.18 15.49
CA MET A 119 -17.99 -6.89 16.56
C MET A 119 -18.32 -8.38 16.55
N ILE A 120 -19.61 -8.76 16.55
CA ILE A 120 -20.02 -10.16 16.67
C ILE A 120 -19.58 -10.96 15.44
N VAL A 121 -19.88 -10.47 14.23
CA VAL A 121 -19.53 -11.17 13.00
C VAL A 121 -18.02 -11.16 12.77
N GLY A 122 -17.34 -10.06 13.12
CA GLY A 122 -15.89 -9.95 13.05
C GLY A 122 -15.17 -10.92 13.99
N LEU A 123 -15.63 -11.06 15.23
CA LEU A 123 -15.10 -12.05 16.18
C LEU A 123 -15.36 -13.48 15.71
N GLY A 124 -16.55 -13.77 15.19
CA GLY A 124 -16.86 -15.07 14.60
C GLY A 124 -15.96 -15.40 13.40
N TYR A 125 -15.68 -14.40 12.56
CA TYR A 125 -14.78 -14.55 11.42
C TYR A 125 -13.32 -14.74 11.86
N ALA A 126 -12.85 -13.98 12.84
CA ALA A 126 -11.52 -14.15 13.40
C ALA A 126 -11.36 -15.54 14.05
N PHE A 127 -12.40 -16.05 14.71
CA PHE A 127 -12.42 -17.41 15.25
C PHE A 127 -12.39 -18.46 14.14
N TYR A 128 -13.12 -18.25 13.04
CA TYR A 128 -13.04 -19.13 11.87
C TYR A 128 -11.62 -19.20 11.28
N LEU A 129 -10.94 -18.05 11.16
CA LEU A 129 -9.58 -18.00 10.60
C LEU A 129 -8.52 -18.59 11.53
N HIS A 130 -8.60 -18.28 12.82
CA HIS A 130 -7.52 -18.53 13.79
C HIS A 130 -7.81 -19.66 14.78
N ASN A 131 -9.06 -20.14 14.81
CA ASN A 131 -9.56 -21.12 15.76
C ASN A 131 -9.22 -20.73 17.22
N ILE A 132 -8.84 -21.68 18.06
CA ILE A 132 -8.46 -21.46 19.45
C ILE A 132 -7.25 -20.54 19.62
N GLY A 133 -6.43 -20.37 18.57
CA GLY A 133 -5.33 -19.40 18.55
C GLY A 133 -5.79 -17.95 18.74
N MET A 134 -7.07 -17.65 18.41
CA MET A 134 -7.68 -16.34 18.65
C MET A 134 -7.63 -15.92 20.13
N MET A 135 -7.59 -16.86 21.08
CA MET A 135 -7.52 -16.54 22.51
C MET A 135 -6.31 -15.67 22.86
N PHE A 136 -5.15 -15.97 22.26
CA PHE A 136 -3.94 -15.18 22.45
C PHE A 136 -4.08 -13.78 21.88
N GLN A 137 -4.61 -13.68 20.65
CA GLN A 137 -4.89 -12.40 20.00
C GLN A 137 -5.83 -11.53 20.86
N MET A 138 -6.89 -12.12 21.40
CA MET A 138 -7.84 -11.44 22.27
C MET A 138 -7.24 -11.01 23.60
N ALA A 139 -6.41 -11.84 24.22
CA ALA A 139 -5.71 -11.49 25.46
C ALA A 139 -4.83 -10.24 25.25
N VAL A 140 -4.07 -10.20 24.14
CA VAL A 140 -3.25 -9.04 23.79
C VAL A 140 -4.13 -7.81 23.52
N ILE A 141 -5.18 -7.92 22.70
CA ILE A 141 -6.11 -6.81 22.40
C ILE A 141 -6.72 -6.23 23.69
N VAL A 142 -7.21 -7.08 24.60
CA VAL A 142 -7.80 -6.66 25.86
C VAL A 142 -6.74 -5.99 26.75
N SER A 143 -5.51 -6.50 26.77
CA SER A 143 -4.43 -5.88 27.55
C SER A 143 -4.12 -4.45 27.09
N PHE A 144 -4.07 -4.21 25.76
CA PHE A 144 -3.92 -2.87 25.20
C PHE A 144 -5.09 -1.95 25.57
N TYR A 145 -6.33 -2.45 25.46
CA TYR A 145 -7.50 -1.67 25.83
C TYR A 145 -7.51 -1.28 27.31
N MET A 146 -7.17 -2.22 28.20
CA MET A 146 -7.11 -1.97 29.64
C MET A 146 -6.00 -0.97 29.98
N PHE A 147 -4.81 -1.15 29.40
CA PHE A 147 -3.70 -0.21 29.53
C PHE A 147 -4.11 1.20 29.07
N GLN A 148 -4.72 1.32 27.90
CA GLN A 148 -5.23 2.60 27.39
C GLN A 148 -6.31 3.19 28.31
N LYS A 149 -7.29 2.40 28.74
CA LYS A 149 -8.40 2.85 29.59
C LYS A 149 -7.89 3.48 30.89
N ILE A 150 -6.84 2.93 31.48
CA ILE A 150 -6.24 3.40 32.73
C ILE A 150 -5.27 4.55 32.49
N CYS A 151 -4.40 4.45 31.48
CA CYS A 151 -3.21 5.30 31.35
C CYS A 151 -3.31 6.42 30.31
N TYR A 152 -4.38 6.54 29.51
CA TYR A 152 -4.42 7.50 28.38
C TYR A 152 -4.20 8.98 28.74
N LYS A 153 -4.40 9.36 30.01
CA LYS A 153 -4.16 10.74 30.49
C LYS A 153 -2.69 10.99 30.92
N MET A 154 -1.84 9.97 30.96
CA MET A 154 -0.44 10.10 31.38
C MET A 154 0.39 10.85 30.34
N LYS A 155 1.31 11.71 30.81
CA LYS A 155 2.20 12.51 29.94
C LYS A 155 3.02 11.65 28.97
N TYR A 156 3.52 10.51 29.44
CA TYR A 156 4.38 9.60 28.66
C TYR A 156 3.61 8.45 28.01
N PHE A 157 2.27 8.49 27.99
CA PHE A 157 1.42 7.40 27.50
C PHE A 157 1.81 6.95 26.09
N ILE A 158 2.01 7.88 25.15
CA ILE A 158 2.34 7.57 23.75
C ILE A 158 3.65 6.79 23.65
N ILE A 159 4.68 7.16 24.44
CA ILE A 159 5.98 6.49 24.43
C ILE A 159 5.85 5.05 24.97
N ILE A 160 5.10 4.89 26.06
CA ILE A 160 4.87 3.57 26.67
C ILE A 160 4.03 2.69 25.73
N LEU A 161 3.01 3.25 25.08
CA LEU A 161 2.20 2.56 24.08
C LEU A 161 3.07 2.02 22.92
N TRP A 162 3.96 2.85 22.37
CA TRP A 162 4.88 2.42 21.31
C TRP A 162 5.85 1.34 21.78
N SER A 163 6.38 1.48 23.00
CA SER A 163 7.27 0.47 23.60
C SER A 163 6.54 -0.87 23.76
N PHE A 164 5.29 -0.83 24.22
CA PHE A 164 4.46 -2.02 24.36
C PHE A 164 4.10 -2.66 23.00
N ALA A 165 3.79 -1.84 22.00
CA ALA A 165 3.53 -2.29 20.64
C ALA A 165 4.74 -3.00 20.00
N LEU A 166 5.93 -2.38 20.09
CA LEU A 166 7.17 -2.96 19.56
C LEU A 166 7.57 -4.25 20.29
N MET A 167 7.42 -4.27 21.62
CA MET A 167 7.66 -5.48 22.41
C MET A 167 6.71 -6.62 21.98
N THR A 168 5.45 -6.30 21.74
CA THR A 168 4.46 -7.29 21.29
C THR A 168 4.81 -7.86 19.91
N LEU A 169 5.23 -7.01 18.96
CA LEU A 169 5.70 -7.48 17.64
C LEU A 169 6.87 -8.43 17.78
N TRP A 170 7.87 -8.05 18.59
CA TRP A 170 9.05 -8.89 18.83
C TRP A 170 8.71 -10.22 19.48
N LEU A 171 7.84 -10.22 20.51
CA LEU A 171 7.39 -11.45 21.18
C LEU A 171 6.63 -12.36 20.23
N ASN A 172 5.71 -11.80 19.43
CA ASN A 172 4.94 -12.58 18.46
C ASN A 172 5.83 -13.28 17.42
N GLU A 173 6.86 -12.58 16.93
CA GLU A 173 7.82 -13.13 15.98
C GLU A 173 8.73 -14.18 16.63
N LYS A 174 9.28 -13.88 17.82
CA LYS A 174 10.17 -14.78 18.55
C LYS A 174 9.50 -16.11 18.90
N PHE A 175 8.21 -16.08 19.23
CA PHE A 175 7.45 -17.26 19.63
C PHE A 175 6.56 -17.83 18.52
N GLN A 176 6.64 -17.30 17.29
CA GLN A 176 5.86 -17.75 16.11
C GLN A 176 4.35 -17.88 16.41
N GLY A 177 3.83 -16.93 17.18
CA GLY A 177 2.52 -17.01 17.80
C GLY A 177 2.49 -18.01 18.97
N TYR A 178 2.24 -17.48 20.18
CA TYR A 178 2.26 -18.20 21.46
C TYR A 178 1.59 -19.58 21.43
N GLN A 179 2.15 -20.53 22.17
CA GLN A 179 1.63 -21.88 22.32
C GLN A 179 1.03 -22.07 23.71
N PHE A 180 0.00 -22.90 23.81
CA PHE A 180 -0.65 -23.21 25.09
C PHE A 180 0.28 -23.94 26.04
N ARG A 181 1.25 -24.72 25.53
CA ARG A 181 2.33 -25.29 26.34
C ARG A 181 3.13 -24.23 27.14
N MET A 182 3.25 -23.00 26.63
CA MET A 182 3.96 -21.93 27.35
C MET A 182 3.20 -21.46 28.60
N ILE A 183 1.89 -21.66 28.63
CA ILE A 183 1.05 -21.34 29.80
C ILE A 183 1.11 -22.49 30.80
N SER A 184 0.91 -23.72 30.34
CA SER A 184 0.96 -24.93 31.15
C SER A 184 1.14 -26.17 30.27
N GLU A 185 1.94 -27.14 30.72
CA GLU A 185 2.09 -28.42 30.02
C GLU A 185 0.74 -29.16 29.89
N SER A 186 -0.17 -28.99 30.85
CA SER A 186 -1.51 -29.60 30.81
C SER A 186 -2.38 -29.13 29.64
N LEU A 187 -2.07 -27.96 29.04
CA LEU A 187 -2.84 -27.38 27.93
C LEU A 187 -2.22 -27.68 26.55
N GLN A 188 -1.10 -28.43 26.50
CA GLN A 188 -0.42 -28.75 25.24
C GLN A 188 -1.32 -29.45 24.22
N PHE A 189 -2.33 -30.20 24.65
CA PHE A 189 -3.28 -30.84 23.73
C PHE A 189 -4.02 -29.82 22.84
N LEU A 190 -4.23 -28.59 23.31
CA LEU A 190 -4.86 -27.51 22.53
C LEU A 190 -3.98 -27.02 21.38
N ASP A 191 -2.65 -27.15 21.49
CA ASP A 191 -1.73 -26.81 20.40
C ASP A 191 -1.94 -27.75 19.19
N GLY A 192 -2.31 -29.01 19.44
CA GLY A 192 -2.70 -29.96 18.39
C GLY A 192 -3.97 -29.53 17.64
N PHE A 193 -4.96 -29.02 18.37
CA PHE A 193 -6.20 -28.47 17.78
C PHE A 193 -5.95 -27.18 17.02
N ARG A 194 -5.08 -26.31 17.53
CA ARG A 194 -4.64 -25.09 16.85
C ARG A 194 -4.01 -25.45 15.51
N ASN A 195 -3.00 -26.32 15.48
CA ASN A 195 -2.21 -26.54 14.27
C ASN A 195 -2.98 -27.28 13.15
N LYS A 196 -3.97 -28.12 13.49
CA LYS A 196 -4.72 -28.89 12.48
C LYS A 196 -5.81 -28.09 11.76
N ASN A 197 -6.45 -27.14 12.44
CA ASN A 197 -7.69 -26.51 11.97
C ASN A 197 -7.58 -24.98 11.82
N GLN A 198 -6.36 -24.44 11.87
CA GLN A 198 -6.11 -23.02 11.70
C GLN A 198 -5.85 -22.75 10.21
N LEU A 199 -6.67 -21.88 9.61
CA LEU A 199 -6.46 -21.44 8.23
C LEU A 199 -5.28 -20.48 8.17
N VAL A 200 -5.30 -19.45 9.02
CA VAL A 200 -4.31 -18.37 9.03
C VAL A 200 -3.77 -18.19 10.44
N SER A 201 -2.46 -18.04 10.59
CA SER A 201 -1.88 -17.72 11.90
C SER A 201 -2.26 -16.33 12.37
N TRP A 202 -2.78 -16.23 13.60
CA TRP A 202 -3.28 -14.99 14.17
C TRP A 202 -2.21 -13.88 14.25
N ASN A 203 -0.94 -14.26 14.42
CA ASN A 203 0.19 -13.33 14.48
C ASN A 203 0.42 -12.62 13.14
N LEU A 204 0.14 -13.26 11.99
CA LEU A 204 0.26 -12.63 10.67
C LEU A 204 -0.76 -11.50 10.50
N VAL A 205 -2.00 -11.73 10.90
CA VAL A 205 -3.08 -10.73 10.83
C VAL A 205 -2.94 -9.68 11.94
N PHE A 206 -2.31 -10.03 13.06
CA PHE A 206 -2.15 -9.15 14.20
C PHE A 206 -1.40 -7.86 13.87
N ASN A 207 -0.43 -7.88 12.95
CA ASN A 207 0.32 -6.67 12.57
C ASN A 207 -0.61 -5.57 12.04
N MET A 208 -1.64 -5.93 11.27
CA MET A 208 -2.67 -4.97 10.81
C MET A 208 -3.57 -4.51 11.95
N ILE A 209 -3.94 -5.41 12.87
CA ILE A 209 -4.72 -5.07 14.07
C ILE A 209 -3.94 -4.11 14.96
N LEU A 210 -2.63 -4.29 15.14
CA LEU A 210 -1.80 -3.43 15.97
C LEU A 210 -1.82 -1.97 15.49
N LEU A 211 -1.83 -1.73 14.18
CA LEU A 211 -1.98 -0.37 13.62
C LEU A 211 -3.31 0.26 14.03
N ARG A 212 -4.39 -0.54 14.08
CA ARG A 212 -5.71 -0.09 14.55
C ARG A 212 -5.71 0.16 16.07
N ILE A 213 -5.04 -0.69 16.86
CA ILE A 213 -4.88 -0.49 18.31
C ILE A 213 -4.19 0.84 18.60
N ILE A 214 -3.07 1.11 17.93
CA ILE A 214 -2.30 2.34 18.09
C ILE A 214 -3.14 3.55 17.65
N SER A 215 -3.82 3.46 16.50
CA SER A 215 -4.70 4.52 16.00
C SER A 215 -5.79 4.87 17.02
N PHE A 216 -6.55 3.88 17.49
CA PHE A 216 -7.60 4.06 18.49
C PHE A 216 -7.07 4.68 19.79
N SER A 217 -5.89 4.22 20.22
CA SER A 217 -5.26 4.68 21.47
C SER A 217 -4.83 6.13 21.39
N ILE A 218 -4.16 6.52 20.31
CA ILE A 218 -3.67 7.88 20.11
C ILE A 218 -4.82 8.85 19.81
N ASP A 219 -5.80 8.46 18.99
CA ASP A 219 -6.96 9.30 18.69
C ASP A 219 -7.76 9.62 19.97
N LYS A 220 -7.91 8.66 20.91
CA LYS A 220 -8.52 8.92 22.22
C LYS A 220 -7.76 9.95 23.06
N VAL A 221 -6.41 9.89 23.04
CA VAL A 221 -5.56 10.85 23.76
C VAL A 221 -5.78 12.25 23.20
N TRP A 222 -5.77 12.39 21.87
CA TRP A 222 -6.00 13.67 21.20
C TRP A 222 -7.40 14.22 21.43
N ALA A 223 -8.43 13.37 21.38
CA ALA A 223 -9.80 13.76 21.72
C ALA A 223 -9.89 14.29 23.16
N SER A 224 -9.24 13.60 24.12
CA SER A 224 -9.20 14.03 25.53
C SER A 224 -8.47 15.35 25.75
N GLN A 225 -7.48 15.69 24.94
CA GLN A 225 -6.75 16.96 25.03
C GLN A 225 -7.58 18.11 24.47
N GLN A 226 -8.31 17.89 23.37
CA GLN A 226 -9.17 18.92 22.80
C GLN A 226 -10.36 19.28 23.68
N THR A 227 -10.99 18.31 24.37
CA THR A 227 -12.07 18.62 25.33
C THR A 227 -11.61 19.56 26.45
N LYS A 228 -10.33 19.49 26.85
CA LYS A 228 -9.75 20.45 27.81
C LYS A 228 -9.61 21.86 27.23
N ASN A 229 -9.28 21.98 25.94
CA ASN A 229 -9.05 23.26 25.28
C ASN A 229 -10.35 23.93 24.81
N ASN A 230 -11.35 23.15 24.37
CA ASN A 230 -12.63 23.67 23.86
C ASN A 230 -13.58 24.16 24.96
N ASN A 231 -13.33 23.84 26.23
CA ASN A 231 -14.01 24.53 27.34
C ASN A 231 -13.71 26.05 27.35
N ASN A 232 -12.77 26.54 26.52
CA ASN A 232 -12.45 27.96 26.37
C ASN A 232 -12.85 28.61 25.03
N GLN A 233 -13.37 27.88 24.03
CA GLN A 233 -13.76 28.48 22.74
C GLN A 233 -14.94 27.75 22.06
N ILE A 234 -16.02 28.50 21.85
CA ILE A 234 -17.21 28.10 21.06
C ILE A 234 -16.81 28.04 19.59
N HIS A 235 -16.94 26.86 18.95
CA HIS A 235 -16.71 26.72 17.52
C HIS A 235 -18.02 26.67 16.73
N ASN A 236 -18.18 27.69 15.89
CA ASN A 236 -19.22 27.83 14.88
C ASN A 236 -19.12 26.79 13.76
N GLU A 237 -20.30 26.55 13.20
CA GLU A 237 -20.71 25.57 12.21
C GLU A 237 -19.94 25.63 10.88
N LYS A 238 -19.36 24.48 10.49
CA LYS A 238 -19.22 24.07 9.09
C LYS A 238 -19.98 22.76 8.88
N GLN A 239 -21.30 22.77 9.04
CA GLN A 239 -22.11 21.56 8.93
C GLN A 239 -22.54 21.20 7.49
N ASN A 240 -22.31 22.07 6.50
CA ASN A 240 -22.87 21.90 5.14
C ASN A 240 -21.87 21.50 4.03
N GLN A 241 -20.63 21.08 4.36
CA GLN A 241 -19.69 20.56 3.36
C GLN A 241 -19.55 19.03 3.46
N VAL A 242 -19.57 18.35 2.31
CA VAL A 242 -19.26 16.92 2.20
C VAL A 242 -17.84 16.71 2.76
N LYS A 243 -17.75 16.01 3.90
CA LYS A 243 -16.48 15.76 4.58
C LYS A 243 -15.63 14.81 3.75
N THR A 244 -14.41 15.22 3.42
CA THR A 244 -13.44 14.33 2.77
C THR A 244 -12.97 13.26 3.74
N TYR A 245 -12.41 12.16 3.23
CA TYR A 245 -11.81 11.13 4.08
C TYR A 245 -10.78 11.71 5.06
N ARG A 246 -9.97 12.67 4.61
CA ARG A 246 -8.96 13.33 5.46
C ARG A 246 -9.60 14.08 6.62
N ASP A 247 -10.67 14.82 6.36
CA ASP A 247 -11.40 15.56 7.40
C ASP A 247 -11.94 14.60 8.47
N ARG A 248 -12.50 13.46 8.04
CA ARG A 248 -13.02 12.43 8.94
C ARG A 248 -11.94 11.77 9.79
N VAL A 249 -10.72 11.66 9.27
CA VAL A 249 -9.57 11.16 10.02
C VAL A 249 -9.16 12.20 11.08
N GLU A 250 -9.03 13.48 10.72
CA GLU A 250 -8.61 14.58 11.60
C GLU A 250 -9.65 14.99 12.65
N GLU A 251 -10.94 14.81 12.38
CA GLU A 251 -12.02 15.15 13.30
C GLU A 251 -12.16 14.13 14.45
N ASN A 252 -11.93 14.60 15.67
CA ASN A 252 -12.08 13.77 16.86
C ASN A 252 -13.53 13.40 17.13
N GLN A 253 -13.75 12.14 17.50
CA GLN A 253 -15.04 11.67 18.00
C GLN A 253 -15.24 12.04 19.48
N PRO A 254 -16.49 12.10 19.97
CA PRO A 254 -16.78 12.22 21.40
C PRO A 254 -16.08 11.14 22.23
N ILE A 255 -15.65 11.47 23.45
CA ILE A 255 -14.83 10.57 24.29
C ILE A 255 -15.60 9.29 24.64
N GLU A 256 -16.92 9.39 24.80
CA GLU A 256 -17.84 8.29 25.14
C GLU A 256 -17.90 7.23 24.03
N GLU A 257 -17.56 7.63 22.80
CA GLU A 257 -17.53 6.74 21.65
C GLU A 257 -16.26 5.91 21.59
N TYR A 258 -15.22 6.21 22.38
CA TYR A 258 -14.04 5.35 22.55
C TYR A 258 -14.28 4.29 23.63
N ASN A 259 -15.33 3.49 23.41
CA ASN A 259 -15.73 2.38 24.27
C ASN A 259 -15.25 1.03 23.72
N PHE A 260 -15.42 -0.03 24.50
CA PHE A 260 -14.91 -1.37 24.18
C PHE A 260 -15.58 -1.99 22.94
N VAL A 261 -16.87 -1.73 22.75
CA VAL A 261 -17.63 -2.25 21.58
C VAL A 261 -17.15 -1.56 20.30
N GLY A 262 -17.00 -0.23 20.31
CA GLY A 262 -16.42 0.52 19.20
C GLY A 262 -15.00 0.09 18.88
N TYR A 263 -14.18 -0.18 19.91
CA TYR A 263 -12.84 -0.72 19.77
C TYR A 263 -12.84 -2.07 19.04
N LEU A 264 -13.56 -3.08 19.53
CA LEU A 264 -13.62 -4.40 18.88
C LEU A 264 -14.26 -4.35 17.49
N SER A 265 -15.32 -3.54 17.32
CA SER A 265 -15.95 -3.30 16.01
C SER A 265 -14.94 -2.77 14.99
N PHE A 266 -14.03 -1.89 15.41
CA PHE A 266 -13.00 -1.33 14.54
C PHE A 266 -11.88 -2.34 14.26
N LEU A 267 -11.40 -3.04 15.28
CA LEU A 267 -10.32 -4.03 15.10
C LEU A 267 -10.76 -5.18 14.18
N PHE A 268 -11.98 -5.69 14.37
CA PHE A 268 -12.49 -6.87 13.67
C PHE A 268 -13.39 -6.56 12.47
N TYR A 269 -13.32 -5.35 11.91
CA TYR A 269 -14.09 -5.01 10.71
C TYR A 269 -13.72 -5.91 9.53
N VAL A 270 -14.65 -6.79 9.15
CA VAL A 270 -14.45 -7.95 8.26
C VAL A 270 -13.88 -7.58 6.89
N PRO A 271 -14.39 -6.57 6.15
CA PRO A 271 -13.87 -6.26 4.81
C PRO A 271 -12.39 -5.93 4.75
N LEU A 272 -11.81 -5.47 5.86
CA LEU A 272 -10.42 -5.03 5.93
C LEU A 272 -9.58 -5.87 6.91
N LEU A 273 -10.14 -6.92 7.52
CA LEU A 273 -9.50 -7.64 8.63
C LEU A 273 -8.24 -8.37 8.18
N PHE A 274 -8.34 -9.20 7.13
CA PHE A 274 -7.26 -10.06 6.66
C PHE A 274 -6.16 -9.25 5.96
N SER A 275 -6.53 -8.50 4.92
CA SER A 275 -5.60 -7.69 4.14
C SER A 275 -6.38 -6.56 3.47
N GLY A 276 -6.19 -5.32 3.90
CA GLY A 276 -6.91 -4.19 3.32
C GLY A 276 -6.28 -2.86 3.69
N PRO A 277 -6.75 -1.75 3.08
CA PRO A 277 -6.27 -0.43 3.42
C PRO A 277 -6.31 -0.13 4.94
N SER A 278 -5.25 0.48 5.43
CA SER A 278 -5.16 1.00 6.79
C SER A 278 -6.15 2.16 6.97
N MET A 279 -6.84 2.20 8.10
CA MET A 279 -7.82 3.25 8.41
C MET A 279 -7.64 3.71 9.85
N GLY A 280 -7.93 4.98 10.11
CA GLY A 280 -8.00 5.52 11.46
C GLY A 280 -9.37 5.30 12.10
N TYR A 281 -9.42 5.22 13.44
CA TYR A 281 -10.67 4.99 14.17
C TYR A 281 -11.71 6.09 13.92
N ASN A 282 -11.29 7.35 13.94
CA ASN A 282 -12.20 8.48 13.73
C ASN A 282 -12.96 8.39 12.40
N ALA A 283 -12.25 8.05 11.33
CA ALA A 283 -12.85 7.88 10.01
C ALA A 283 -13.77 6.68 9.93
N PHE A 284 -13.40 5.54 10.54
CA PHE A 284 -14.27 4.37 10.63
C PHE A 284 -15.58 4.73 11.35
N ASN A 285 -15.47 5.30 12.53
CA ASN A 285 -16.60 5.57 13.40
C ASN A 285 -17.54 6.65 12.85
N SER A 286 -16.99 7.70 12.24
CA SER A 286 -17.74 8.73 11.51
C SER A 286 -18.59 8.14 10.38
N GLN A 287 -18.06 7.13 9.69
CA GLN A 287 -18.72 6.52 8.54
C GLN A 287 -19.84 5.54 8.91
N LEU A 288 -19.80 4.94 10.11
CA LEU A 288 -20.93 4.18 10.65
C LEU A 288 -22.17 5.05 10.89
N LYS A 289 -21.97 6.34 11.21
CA LYS A 289 -23.05 7.33 11.35
C LYS A 289 -23.47 7.88 9.99
N THR A 290 -22.49 8.27 9.18
CA THR A 290 -22.68 8.91 7.88
C THR A 290 -21.87 8.16 6.83
N PRO A 291 -22.49 7.23 6.09
CA PRO A 291 -21.80 6.45 5.07
C PRO A 291 -21.04 7.31 4.07
N GLN A 292 -20.08 6.70 3.38
CA GLN A 292 -19.33 7.36 2.33
C GLN A 292 -20.25 8.05 1.31
N GLN A 293 -19.83 9.22 0.87
CA GLN A 293 -20.53 10.03 -0.14
C GLN A 293 -19.62 10.38 -1.33
N SER A 294 -18.38 9.85 -1.34
CA SER A 294 -17.41 10.18 -2.38
C SER A 294 -17.69 9.46 -3.69
N MET A 295 -18.35 8.31 -3.64
CA MET A 295 -18.72 7.54 -4.82
C MET A 295 -20.18 7.11 -4.78
N ASN A 296 -20.88 7.40 -5.88
CA ASN A 296 -22.24 6.92 -6.10
C ASN A 296 -22.24 5.40 -6.34
N ARG A 297 -23.39 4.74 -6.15
CA ARG A 297 -23.51 3.28 -6.31
C ARG A 297 -23.02 2.78 -7.67
N SER A 298 -23.29 3.51 -8.76
CA SER A 298 -22.79 3.16 -10.10
C SER A 298 -21.26 3.22 -10.19
N GLN A 299 -20.62 4.19 -9.54
CA GLN A 299 -19.16 4.30 -9.50
C GLN A 299 -18.54 3.17 -8.68
N VAL A 300 -19.15 2.81 -7.54
CA VAL A 300 -18.72 1.66 -6.74
C VAL A 300 -18.83 0.37 -7.53
N LEU A 301 -19.94 0.16 -8.26
CA LEU A 301 -20.11 -1.02 -9.10
C LEU A 301 -19.08 -1.07 -10.23
N LYS A 302 -18.85 0.05 -10.93
CA LYS A 302 -17.80 0.15 -11.97
C LYS A 302 -16.41 -0.11 -11.40
N TYR A 303 -16.12 0.38 -10.19
CA TYR A 303 -14.86 0.12 -9.51
C TYR A 303 -14.68 -1.39 -9.26
N ILE A 304 -15.70 -2.06 -8.73
CA ILE A 304 -15.64 -3.49 -8.42
C ILE A 304 -15.52 -4.33 -9.68
N LEU A 305 -16.33 -4.04 -10.70
CA LEU A 305 -16.24 -4.72 -11.99
C LEU A 305 -14.86 -4.55 -12.62
N ARG A 306 -14.28 -3.35 -12.55
CA ARG A 306 -12.91 -3.11 -13.00
C ARG A 306 -11.90 -3.97 -12.24
N VAL A 307 -12.02 -4.07 -10.91
CA VAL A 307 -11.09 -4.85 -10.08
C VAL A 307 -11.13 -6.33 -10.45
N TYR A 308 -12.31 -6.92 -10.55
CA TYR A 308 -12.43 -8.35 -10.86
C TYR A 308 -12.18 -8.67 -12.34
N LEU A 309 -12.69 -7.86 -13.27
CA LEU A 309 -12.58 -8.17 -14.71
C LEU A 309 -11.26 -7.73 -15.32
N LEU A 310 -10.68 -6.60 -14.86
CA LEU A 310 -9.43 -6.08 -15.42
C LEU A 310 -8.25 -6.42 -14.51
N ASP A 311 -8.26 -6.01 -13.24
CA ASP A 311 -7.07 -6.15 -12.40
C ASP A 311 -6.75 -7.62 -12.11
N PHE A 312 -7.72 -8.41 -11.64
CA PHE A 312 -7.54 -9.83 -11.32
C PHE A 312 -7.24 -10.68 -12.56
N LEU A 313 -8.04 -10.56 -13.63
CA LEU A 313 -7.83 -11.35 -14.85
C LEU A 313 -6.50 -11.03 -15.53
N THR A 314 -6.12 -9.76 -15.61
CA THR A 314 -4.82 -9.37 -16.17
C THR A 314 -3.67 -9.94 -15.33
N PHE A 315 -3.84 -9.96 -14.01
CA PHE A 315 -2.83 -10.55 -13.13
C PHE A 315 -2.73 -12.07 -13.31
N GLU A 316 -3.85 -12.79 -13.41
CA GLU A 316 -3.84 -14.23 -13.73
C GLU A 316 -3.12 -14.52 -15.05
N VAL A 317 -3.44 -13.79 -16.12
CA VAL A 317 -2.75 -13.91 -17.42
C VAL A 317 -1.24 -13.67 -17.27
N PHE A 318 -0.85 -12.67 -16.48
CA PHE A 318 0.56 -12.39 -16.20
C PHE A 318 1.28 -13.57 -15.52
N LEU A 319 0.61 -14.27 -14.59
CA LEU A 319 1.17 -15.45 -13.91
C LEU A 319 1.30 -16.67 -14.83
N HIS A 320 0.46 -16.79 -15.85
CA HIS A 320 0.56 -17.85 -16.87
C HIS A 320 1.74 -17.66 -17.84
N VAL A 321 2.19 -16.41 -18.02
CA VAL A 321 3.20 -16.07 -19.03
C VAL A 321 4.60 -15.91 -18.42
N CYS A 322 4.72 -15.25 -17.27
CA CYS A 322 6.00 -14.71 -16.81
C CYS A 322 6.68 -15.48 -15.68
N TYR A 323 5.93 -16.29 -14.92
CA TYR A 323 6.42 -17.02 -13.74
C TYR A 323 7.33 -16.21 -12.79
N PRO A 324 6.89 -15.00 -12.39
CA PRO A 324 7.72 -13.96 -11.78
C PRO A 324 8.15 -14.25 -10.33
N ASN A 325 7.55 -15.24 -9.68
CA ASN A 325 7.89 -15.66 -8.32
C ASN A 325 8.58 -17.04 -8.33
N ALA A 326 8.07 -17.97 -9.14
CA ALA A 326 8.57 -19.34 -9.19
C ALA A 326 10.04 -19.40 -9.64
N ILE A 327 10.39 -18.72 -10.73
CA ILE A 327 11.75 -18.76 -11.26
C ILE A 327 12.76 -18.13 -10.29
N PRO A 328 12.57 -16.89 -9.78
CA PRO A 328 13.57 -16.25 -8.92
C PRO A 328 13.66 -16.82 -7.49
N LYS A 329 12.59 -17.39 -6.93
CA LYS A 329 12.56 -17.75 -5.49
C LYS A 329 12.66 -19.24 -5.18
N LEU A 330 12.32 -20.14 -6.10
CA LEU A 330 12.44 -21.57 -5.86
C LEU A 330 13.87 -22.02 -6.17
N ALA A 331 14.55 -22.61 -5.18
CA ALA A 331 15.91 -23.13 -5.34
C ALA A 331 16.03 -24.14 -6.50
N GLN A 332 14.97 -24.91 -6.75
CA GLN A 332 14.90 -25.88 -7.85
C GLN A 332 15.04 -25.23 -9.24
N ASN A 333 14.55 -23.99 -9.38
CA ASN A 333 14.62 -23.22 -10.62
C ASN A 333 15.92 -22.39 -10.75
N PHE A 334 16.85 -22.49 -9.79
CA PHE A 334 18.07 -21.67 -9.77
C PHE A 334 18.96 -21.88 -11.00
N HIS A 335 18.97 -23.10 -11.56
CA HIS A 335 19.68 -23.41 -12.81
C HIS A 335 19.22 -22.54 -14.00
N ILE A 336 17.93 -22.17 -14.03
CA ILE A 336 17.35 -21.29 -15.05
C ILE A 336 17.96 -19.88 -14.91
N LEU A 337 18.03 -19.35 -13.68
CA LEU A 337 18.60 -18.03 -13.39
C LEU A 337 20.10 -17.95 -13.71
N GLN A 338 20.85 -19.03 -13.47
CA GLN A 338 22.29 -19.09 -13.78
C GLN A 338 22.54 -18.88 -15.27
N ASN A 339 21.69 -19.49 -16.11
CA ASN A 339 21.76 -19.43 -17.57
C ASN A 339 21.26 -18.11 -18.16
N PHE A 340 20.65 -17.23 -17.36
CA PHE A 340 20.21 -15.93 -17.85
C PHE A 340 21.39 -15.04 -18.24
N SER A 341 21.26 -14.46 -19.43
CA SER A 341 22.02 -13.27 -19.80
C SER A 341 21.74 -12.13 -18.83
N ALA A 342 22.62 -11.13 -18.77
CA ALA A 342 22.39 -9.94 -17.95
C ALA A 342 21.06 -9.24 -18.27
N TYR A 343 20.66 -9.26 -19.55
CA TYR A 343 19.39 -8.71 -20.02
C TYR A 343 18.17 -9.47 -19.46
N GLU A 344 18.15 -10.80 -19.61
CA GLU A 344 17.04 -11.63 -19.10
C GLU A 344 16.93 -11.53 -17.58
N PHE A 345 18.06 -11.44 -16.90
CA PHE A 345 18.09 -11.23 -15.46
C PHE A 345 17.43 -9.90 -15.06
N HIS A 346 17.75 -8.79 -15.74
CA HIS A 346 17.12 -7.49 -15.46
C HIS A 346 15.61 -7.49 -15.70
N ILE A 347 15.14 -8.11 -16.79
CA ILE A 347 13.70 -8.27 -17.04
C ILE A 347 13.07 -9.04 -15.89
N MET A 348 13.67 -10.15 -15.45
CA MET A 348 13.13 -10.94 -14.35
C MET A 348 12.96 -10.11 -13.09
N CYS A 349 13.96 -9.29 -12.74
CA CYS A 349 13.91 -8.39 -11.59
C CYS A 349 12.73 -7.41 -11.70
N VAL A 350 12.53 -6.85 -12.89
CA VAL A 350 11.41 -5.94 -13.18
C VAL A 350 10.06 -6.66 -13.12
N MET A 351 9.96 -7.87 -13.66
CA MET A 351 8.73 -8.69 -13.61
C MET A 351 8.38 -9.10 -12.19
N ASN A 352 9.37 -9.41 -11.35
CA ASN A 352 9.15 -9.66 -9.92
C ASN A 352 8.62 -8.41 -9.19
N LEU A 353 9.13 -7.22 -9.52
CA LEU A 353 8.61 -5.97 -8.96
C LEU A 353 7.17 -5.68 -9.44
N ILE A 354 6.87 -5.94 -10.72
CA ILE A 354 5.50 -5.85 -11.28
C ILE A 354 4.57 -6.84 -10.58
N PHE A 355 5.01 -8.08 -10.35
CA PHE A 355 4.27 -9.10 -9.61
C PHE A 355 3.88 -8.60 -8.21
N LEU A 356 4.85 -8.06 -7.45
CA LEU A 356 4.57 -7.50 -6.13
C LEU A 356 3.55 -6.35 -6.19
N TRP A 357 3.68 -5.45 -7.18
CA TRP A 357 2.73 -4.37 -7.37
C TRP A 357 1.32 -4.88 -7.67
N TYR A 358 1.17 -5.80 -8.63
CA TYR A 358 -0.13 -6.37 -9.01
C TYR A 358 -0.75 -7.19 -7.87
N LYS A 359 0.03 -8.02 -7.18
CA LYS A 359 -0.44 -8.80 -6.02
C LYS A 359 -1.13 -7.89 -5.00
N PHE A 360 -0.44 -6.85 -4.56
CA PHE A 360 -0.98 -5.94 -3.56
C PHE A 360 -2.08 -5.02 -4.10
N LEU A 361 -1.98 -4.59 -5.36
CA LEU A 361 -3.05 -3.87 -6.06
C LEU A 361 -4.36 -4.65 -5.99
N THR A 362 -4.35 -5.91 -6.43
CA THR A 362 -5.55 -6.74 -6.54
C THR A 362 -6.15 -7.03 -5.17
N ILE A 363 -5.34 -7.51 -4.22
CA ILE A 363 -5.78 -7.84 -2.86
C ILE A 363 -6.42 -6.62 -2.18
N TRP A 364 -5.72 -5.47 -2.18
CA TRP A 364 -6.22 -4.29 -1.47
C TRP A 364 -7.43 -3.64 -2.14
N ARG A 365 -7.53 -3.69 -3.47
CA ARG A 365 -8.70 -3.19 -4.19
C ARG A 365 -9.93 -4.05 -3.99
N ILE A 366 -9.78 -5.37 -3.92
CA ILE A 366 -10.87 -6.28 -3.56
C ILE A 366 -11.41 -5.94 -2.17
N ALA A 367 -10.53 -5.88 -1.16
CA ALA A 367 -10.90 -5.52 0.21
C ALA A 367 -11.56 -4.13 0.29
N ARG A 368 -11.01 -3.13 -0.42
CA ARG A 368 -11.61 -1.80 -0.53
C ARG A 368 -12.99 -1.84 -1.20
N GLY A 369 -13.18 -2.64 -2.25
CA GLY A 369 -14.46 -2.81 -2.93
C GLY A 369 -15.57 -3.26 -1.98
N TRP A 370 -15.29 -4.26 -1.12
CA TRP A 370 -16.23 -4.73 -0.10
C TRP A 370 -16.52 -3.66 0.96
N ALA A 371 -15.51 -2.91 1.41
CA ALA A 371 -15.71 -1.80 2.35
C ALA A 371 -16.60 -0.68 1.73
N LEU A 372 -16.39 -0.35 0.46
CA LEU A 372 -17.19 0.65 -0.24
C LEU A 372 -18.65 0.23 -0.43
N LEU A 373 -18.91 -1.06 -0.70
CA LEU A 373 -20.27 -1.61 -0.71
C LEU A 373 -20.92 -1.52 0.66
N ASP A 374 -20.17 -1.68 1.74
CA ASP A 374 -20.67 -1.47 3.08
C ASP A 374 -20.88 0.03 3.41
N GLY A 375 -20.39 0.94 2.57
CA GLY A 375 -20.49 2.39 2.79
C GLY A 375 -19.34 2.96 3.61
N ILE A 376 -18.22 2.25 3.68
CA ILE A 376 -16.99 2.67 4.34
C ILE A 376 -15.93 2.98 3.26
N GLU A 377 -15.53 4.24 3.17
CA GLU A 377 -14.44 4.71 2.33
C GLU A 377 -13.09 4.48 3.01
N THR A 378 -12.18 3.92 2.22
CA THR A 378 -10.74 3.87 2.50
C THR A 378 -9.93 4.49 1.36
N PRO A 379 -8.70 4.96 1.64
CA PRO A 379 -7.79 5.40 0.60
C PRO A 379 -7.43 4.25 -0.34
N GLU A 380 -7.38 4.54 -1.64
CA GLU A 380 -6.81 3.63 -2.64
C GLU A 380 -5.31 3.47 -2.38
N ASN A 381 -4.86 2.23 -2.18
CA ASN A 381 -3.48 1.94 -1.79
C ASN A 381 -2.47 2.06 -2.94
N MET A 382 -2.88 1.74 -4.15
CA MET A 382 -2.06 1.83 -5.36
C MET A 382 -2.77 2.75 -6.36
N ASN A 383 -2.61 4.05 -6.15
CA ASN A 383 -3.30 5.09 -6.93
C ASN A 383 -2.58 5.45 -8.24
N ARG A 384 -1.33 5.05 -8.40
CA ARG A 384 -0.50 5.26 -9.59
C ARG A 384 0.16 3.94 -9.97
N CYS A 385 0.37 3.73 -11.27
CA CYS A 385 1.18 2.62 -11.77
C CYS A 385 2.62 2.76 -11.24
N LEU A 386 3.28 1.63 -10.99
CA LEU A 386 4.67 1.55 -10.52
C LEU A 386 5.59 2.53 -11.26
N TYR A 387 5.51 2.52 -12.59
CA TYR A 387 6.36 3.36 -13.41
C TYR A 387 5.98 4.84 -13.38
N ASN A 388 4.78 5.21 -12.93
CA ASN A 388 4.24 6.58 -12.95
C ASN A 388 4.78 7.46 -11.80
N SER A 389 5.94 7.10 -11.27
CA SER A 389 6.66 7.84 -10.24
C SER A 389 8.08 8.06 -10.73
N TYR A 390 8.45 9.33 -10.91
CA TYR A 390 9.80 9.75 -11.32
C TYR A 390 10.67 10.22 -10.15
N ASN A 391 10.17 10.07 -8.91
CA ASN A 391 10.87 10.41 -7.68
C ASN A 391 10.46 9.46 -6.55
N PHE A 392 11.41 9.15 -5.66
CA PHE A 392 11.25 8.19 -4.56
C PHE A 392 10.17 8.65 -3.58
N SER A 393 10.10 9.94 -3.23
CA SER A 393 9.03 10.41 -2.32
C SER A 393 7.63 10.24 -2.92
N GLY A 394 7.49 10.41 -4.23
CA GLY A 394 6.24 10.23 -4.98
C GLY A 394 5.82 8.77 -5.02
N PHE A 395 6.79 7.88 -5.24
CA PHE A 395 6.59 6.44 -5.19
C PHE A 395 6.02 6.00 -3.84
N TRP A 396 6.71 6.30 -2.72
CA TRP A 396 6.27 5.88 -1.38
C TRP A 396 4.99 6.55 -0.89
N ARG A 397 4.61 7.71 -1.45
CA ARG A 397 3.29 8.32 -1.21
C ARG A 397 2.16 7.63 -1.97
N SER A 398 2.50 6.92 -3.04
CA SER A 398 1.55 6.28 -3.97
C SER A 398 1.47 4.78 -3.75
N TRP A 399 2.54 4.16 -3.25
CA TRP A 399 2.62 2.76 -2.84
C TRP A 399 2.08 2.60 -1.42
N HIS A 400 1.15 1.67 -1.22
CA HIS A 400 0.50 1.43 0.08
C HIS A 400 0.02 2.73 0.75
N ARG A 401 -0.61 3.61 -0.02
CA ARG A 401 -0.95 5.00 0.37
C ARG A 401 -1.67 5.11 1.71
N SER A 402 -2.60 4.21 2.03
CA SER A 402 -3.33 4.28 3.29
C SER A 402 -2.41 4.06 4.51
N PHE A 403 -1.43 3.16 4.39
CA PHE A 403 -0.41 2.93 5.41
C PHE A 403 0.57 4.10 5.47
N ASN A 404 0.96 4.68 4.33
CA ASN A 404 1.75 5.91 4.31
C ASN A 404 1.05 7.05 5.07
N GLN A 405 -0.25 7.25 4.85
CA GLN A 405 -1.05 8.25 5.58
C GLN A 405 -1.12 7.94 7.08
N TRP A 406 -1.24 6.67 7.44
CA TRP A 406 -1.20 6.21 8.83
C TRP A 406 0.15 6.53 9.49
N LEU A 407 1.26 6.19 8.85
CA LEU A 407 2.62 6.48 9.32
C LEU A 407 2.83 7.98 9.48
N ILE A 408 2.33 8.78 8.52
CA ILE A 408 2.43 10.24 8.60
C ILE A 408 1.72 10.75 9.85
N ARG A 409 0.48 10.30 10.09
CA ARG A 409 -0.35 10.76 11.20
C ARG A 409 0.18 10.33 12.56
N TYR A 410 0.54 9.06 12.73
CA TYR A 410 0.81 8.47 14.05
C TYR A 410 2.30 8.39 14.41
N ILE A 411 3.22 8.58 13.45
CA ILE A 411 4.67 8.58 13.68
C ILE A 411 5.29 9.91 13.24
N TYR A 412 5.19 10.24 11.95
CA TYR A 412 5.95 11.35 11.36
C TYR A 412 5.56 12.72 11.94
N VAL A 413 4.26 13.03 12.03
CA VAL A 413 3.76 14.31 12.56
C VAL A 413 4.09 14.46 14.06
N PRO A 414 3.85 13.47 14.93
CA PRO A 414 4.28 13.51 16.33
C PRO A 414 5.78 13.73 16.54
N LEU A 415 6.64 13.25 15.62
CA LEU A 415 8.09 13.47 15.64
C LEU A 415 8.52 14.82 15.05
N GLY A 416 7.61 15.79 14.93
CA GLY A 416 7.91 17.15 14.43
C GLY A 416 7.84 17.31 12.92
N GLY A 417 7.36 16.29 12.20
CA GLY A 417 6.99 16.38 10.79
C GLY A 417 8.13 16.85 9.88
N THR A 418 7.84 17.82 9.01
CA THR A 418 8.77 18.33 8.00
C THR A 418 10.03 18.97 8.58
N LYS A 419 9.98 19.47 9.82
CA LYS A 419 11.14 20.07 10.49
C LYS A 419 12.30 19.07 10.62
N TYR A 420 11.98 17.80 10.88
CA TYR A 420 12.96 16.72 11.06
C TYR A 420 12.84 15.64 9.99
N LYS A 421 12.50 16.04 8.74
CA LYS A 421 12.22 15.11 7.62
C LYS A 421 13.26 14.00 7.46
N SER A 422 14.56 14.33 7.51
CA SER A 422 15.64 13.37 7.33
C SER A 422 15.71 12.33 8.46
N LEU A 423 15.56 12.75 9.72
CA LEU A 423 15.57 11.85 10.87
C LEU A 423 14.30 11.00 10.94
N ASN A 424 13.15 11.63 10.68
CA ASN A 424 11.84 10.96 10.73
C ASN A 424 11.74 9.85 9.69
N MET A 425 12.39 10.01 8.53
CA MET A 425 12.45 8.97 7.50
C MET A 425 13.07 7.66 8.04
N TRP A 426 14.20 7.73 8.75
CA TRP A 426 14.86 6.55 9.33
C TRP A 426 13.96 5.83 10.34
N VAL A 427 13.31 6.58 11.21
CA VAL A 427 12.38 6.02 12.20
C VAL A 427 11.18 5.36 11.53
N VAL A 428 10.58 6.04 10.54
CA VAL A 428 9.42 5.53 9.80
C VAL A 428 9.77 4.25 9.03
N PHE A 429 10.84 4.24 8.24
CA PHE A 429 11.20 3.05 7.46
C PHE A 429 11.71 1.89 8.34
N SER A 430 12.38 2.17 9.45
CA SER A 430 12.76 1.13 10.41
C SER A 430 11.51 0.51 11.06
N PHE A 431 10.51 1.32 11.41
CA PHE A 431 9.22 0.78 11.87
C PHE A 431 8.54 -0.05 10.79
N VAL A 432 8.54 0.38 9.53
CA VAL A 432 7.98 -0.40 8.41
C VAL A 432 8.65 -1.78 8.32
N ALA A 433 9.99 -1.85 8.41
CA ALA A 433 10.72 -3.12 8.42
C ALA A 433 10.31 -4.01 9.60
N LEU A 434 10.36 -3.47 10.82
CA LEU A 434 10.02 -4.20 12.05
C LEU A 434 8.54 -4.64 12.10
N TRP A 435 7.65 -3.87 11.48
CA TRP A 435 6.24 -4.20 11.37
C TRP A 435 5.97 -5.31 10.35
N HIS A 436 6.82 -5.48 9.35
CA HIS A 436 6.73 -6.60 8.42
C HIS A 436 7.23 -7.89 9.09
N ASP A 437 8.53 -7.99 9.36
CA ASP A 437 9.13 -9.09 10.11
C ASP A 437 10.35 -8.58 10.91
N PHE A 438 10.65 -9.19 12.05
CA PHE A 438 11.86 -8.87 12.83
C PHE A 438 13.11 -9.53 12.22
N LYS A 439 13.43 -9.20 10.97
CA LYS A 439 14.57 -9.74 10.21
C LYS A 439 15.54 -8.63 9.82
N LEU A 440 16.84 -8.92 9.90
CA LEU A 440 17.88 -7.97 9.53
C LEU A 440 17.81 -7.59 8.04
N ASP A 441 17.44 -8.52 7.17
CA ASP A 441 17.33 -8.28 5.73
C ASP A 441 16.32 -7.18 5.38
N LEU A 442 15.18 -7.14 6.09
CA LEU A 442 14.17 -6.09 5.92
C LEU A 442 14.63 -4.74 6.48
N LEU A 443 15.42 -4.76 7.56
CA LEU A 443 15.99 -3.54 8.10
C LEU A 443 17.04 -2.95 7.15
N LEU A 444 17.90 -3.80 6.57
CA LEU A 444 18.84 -3.40 5.52
C LEU A 444 18.11 -2.86 4.29
N TRP A 445 17.04 -3.51 3.85
CA TRP A 445 16.17 -3.01 2.81
C TRP A 445 15.65 -1.60 3.12
N ALA A 446 15.10 -1.38 4.32
CA ALA A 446 14.58 -0.08 4.74
C ALA A 446 15.66 1.02 4.74
N TRP A 447 16.89 0.67 5.14
CA TRP A 447 18.01 1.60 5.16
C TRP A 447 18.56 1.91 3.76
N ILE A 448 18.60 0.93 2.86
CA ILE A 448 18.93 1.17 1.44
C ILE A 448 17.92 2.15 0.82
N ILE A 449 16.62 2.00 1.12
CA ILE A 449 15.59 2.94 0.68
C ILE A 449 15.82 4.34 1.26
N CYS A 450 16.17 4.44 2.54
CA CYS A 450 16.52 5.70 3.18
C CYS A 450 17.71 6.38 2.50
N LEU A 451 18.78 5.63 2.21
CA LEU A 451 19.94 6.15 1.49
C LEU A 451 19.57 6.66 0.09
N ALA A 452 18.72 5.94 -0.63
CA ALA A 452 18.24 6.35 -1.95
C ALA A 452 17.38 7.63 -1.92
N LEU A 453 16.71 7.92 -0.81
CA LEU A 453 15.92 9.14 -0.62
C LEU A 453 16.76 10.38 -0.27
N ILE A 454 17.98 10.23 0.28
CA ILE A 454 18.82 11.35 0.71
C ILE A 454 19.12 12.33 -0.44
N PRO A 455 19.54 11.90 -1.64
CA PRO A 455 19.80 12.82 -2.75
C PRO A 455 18.57 13.64 -3.11
N GLU A 456 17.39 13.04 -3.15
CA GLU A 456 16.14 13.74 -3.45
C GLU A 456 15.81 14.78 -2.37
N ILE A 457 15.97 14.42 -1.10
CA ILE A 457 15.73 15.34 0.03
C ILE A 457 16.72 16.51 0.00
N ALA A 458 17.99 16.25 -0.31
CA ALA A 458 19.01 17.27 -0.44
C ALA A 458 18.68 18.23 -1.59
N LEU A 459 18.35 17.70 -2.78
CA LEU A 459 17.96 18.52 -3.93
C LEU A 459 16.78 19.43 -3.62
N ILE A 460 15.71 18.90 -3.00
CA ILE A 460 14.53 19.69 -2.63
C ILE A 460 14.84 20.75 -1.56
N LYS A 461 15.82 20.50 -0.68
CA LYS A 461 16.20 21.42 0.39
C LYS A 461 17.05 22.59 -0.13
N TYR A 462 17.96 22.33 -1.06
CA TYR A 462 18.92 23.33 -1.55
C TYR A 462 18.45 24.09 -2.78
N PHE A 463 17.51 23.53 -3.55
CA PHE A 463 17.03 24.13 -4.78
C PHE A 463 15.51 24.29 -4.74
N ASP A 464 15.05 25.49 -5.07
CA ASP A 464 13.62 25.73 -5.25
C ASP A 464 13.08 24.93 -6.43
N LYS A 465 11.89 24.36 -6.26
CA LYS A 465 11.21 23.61 -7.32
C LYS A 465 11.11 24.42 -8.62
N GLU A 466 10.80 25.71 -8.51
CA GLU A 466 10.69 26.62 -9.66
C GLU A 466 11.98 26.76 -10.48
N PHE A 467 13.15 26.55 -9.85
CA PHE A 467 14.43 26.60 -10.54
C PHE A 467 14.51 25.52 -11.63
N PHE A 468 14.05 24.31 -11.30
CA PHE A 468 14.11 23.16 -12.20
C PHE A 468 12.98 23.14 -13.23
N TYR A 469 11.75 23.48 -12.82
CA TYR A 469 10.57 23.36 -13.69
C TYR A 469 10.63 24.23 -14.96
N LYS A 470 11.48 25.26 -14.98
CA LYS A 470 11.67 26.17 -16.12
C LYS A 470 12.77 25.70 -17.09
N LYS A 471 13.46 24.58 -16.81
CA LYS A 471 14.60 24.11 -17.61
C LYS A 471 14.21 22.94 -18.51
N TRP A 472 14.61 23.00 -19.77
CA TRP A 472 14.33 21.95 -20.77
C TRP A 472 14.92 20.59 -20.39
N TRP A 473 16.07 20.57 -19.70
CA TRP A 473 16.76 19.34 -19.29
C TRP A 473 16.09 18.63 -18.10
N PHE A 474 15.16 19.28 -17.40
CA PHE A 474 14.53 18.72 -16.21
C PHE A 474 13.72 17.45 -16.50
N VAL A 475 13.12 17.34 -17.68
CA VAL A 475 12.41 16.12 -18.10
C VAL A 475 13.37 14.94 -18.17
N TYR A 476 14.54 15.13 -18.77
CA TYR A 476 15.57 14.10 -18.86
C TYR A 476 16.12 13.74 -17.48
N LEU A 477 16.27 14.71 -16.58
CA LEU A 477 16.61 14.41 -15.19
C LEU A 477 15.53 13.57 -14.50
N CYS A 478 14.24 13.86 -14.74
CA CYS A 478 13.14 13.06 -14.21
C CYS A 478 13.08 11.66 -14.83
N GLN A 479 13.39 11.51 -16.13
CA GLN A 479 13.50 10.22 -16.80
C GLN A 479 14.60 9.36 -16.16
N LEU A 480 15.79 9.94 -15.98
CA LEU A 480 16.91 9.28 -15.29
C LEU A 480 16.55 8.93 -13.84
N GLY A 481 15.91 9.86 -13.12
CA GLY A 481 15.49 9.67 -11.74
C GLY A 481 14.46 8.55 -11.59
N GLY A 482 13.44 8.52 -12.46
CA GLY A 482 12.44 7.45 -12.48
C GLY A 482 13.04 6.09 -12.86
N GLY A 483 13.95 6.07 -13.83
CA GLY A 483 14.64 4.84 -14.21
C GLY A 483 15.52 4.28 -13.10
N PHE A 484 16.33 5.14 -12.50
CA PHE A 484 17.15 4.80 -11.34
C PHE A 484 16.29 4.32 -10.17
N GLN A 485 15.17 5.00 -9.88
CA GLN A 485 14.25 4.61 -8.82
C GLN A 485 13.71 3.19 -9.01
N ILE A 486 13.22 2.85 -10.21
CA ILE A 486 12.68 1.51 -10.49
C ILE A 486 13.77 0.45 -10.34
N GLN A 487 14.96 0.69 -10.88
CA GLN A 487 16.06 -0.28 -10.77
C GLN A 487 16.52 -0.46 -9.32
N MET A 488 16.58 0.63 -8.54
CA MET A 488 16.84 0.55 -7.11
C MET A 488 15.76 -0.22 -6.36
N MET A 489 14.47 -0.09 -6.73
CA MET A 489 13.40 -0.90 -6.11
C MET A 489 13.53 -2.38 -6.48
N CYS A 490 13.92 -2.69 -7.73
CA CYS A 490 14.17 -4.07 -8.15
C CYS A 490 15.31 -4.68 -7.32
N LEU A 491 16.44 -3.97 -7.20
CA LEU A 491 17.59 -4.43 -6.43
C LEU A 491 17.26 -4.56 -4.94
N ALA A 492 16.62 -3.55 -4.35
CA ALA A 492 16.24 -3.57 -2.94
C ALA A 492 15.31 -4.76 -2.66
N ASN A 493 14.28 -5.01 -3.48
CA ASN A 493 13.36 -6.10 -3.24
C ASN A 493 14.01 -7.49 -3.34
N LEU A 494 15.02 -7.66 -4.17
CA LEU A 494 15.79 -8.91 -4.22
C LEU A 494 16.67 -9.10 -2.98
N ILE A 495 17.18 -8.02 -2.40
CA ILE A 495 17.93 -8.05 -1.13
C ILE A 495 17.00 -8.32 0.05
N GLY A 496 15.87 -7.62 0.13
CA GLY A 496 14.95 -7.72 1.28
C GLY A 496 14.05 -8.95 1.27
N PHE A 497 13.73 -9.50 0.09
CA PHE A 497 12.76 -10.58 -0.08
C PHE A 497 13.26 -11.75 -0.94
N GLY A 498 14.56 -11.79 -1.30
CA GLY A 498 15.17 -12.84 -2.10
C GLY A 498 16.17 -13.70 -1.31
N ASN A 499 16.04 -15.02 -1.45
CA ASN A 499 16.96 -16.16 -1.23
C ASN A 499 18.14 -16.06 -0.24
N GLY A 500 18.03 -15.25 0.82
CA GLY A 500 19.07 -15.12 1.85
C GLY A 500 20.40 -14.58 1.31
N TYR A 501 21.45 -14.72 2.12
CA TYR A 501 22.78 -14.15 1.83
C TYR A 501 23.38 -14.60 0.48
N GLU A 502 23.27 -15.88 0.15
CA GLU A 502 23.83 -16.43 -1.10
C GLU A 502 23.13 -15.87 -2.34
N GLY A 503 21.80 -15.78 -2.33
CA GLY A 503 21.04 -15.15 -3.41
C GLY A 503 21.41 -13.68 -3.61
N MET A 504 21.62 -12.94 -2.53
CA MET A 504 22.06 -11.54 -2.60
C MET A 504 23.40 -11.40 -3.31
N THR A 505 24.37 -12.26 -3.00
CA THR A 505 25.68 -12.21 -3.67
C THR A 505 25.54 -12.49 -5.17
N PHE A 506 24.77 -13.51 -5.58
CA PHE A 506 24.55 -13.82 -7.00
C PHE A 506 23.92 -12.66 -7.77
N VAL A 507 22.86 -12.05 -7.20
CA VAL A 507 22.20 -10.87 -7.78
C VAL A 507 23.22 -9.74 -7.95
N PHE A 508 23.98 -9.44 -6.89
CA PHE A 508 24.98 -8.39 -6.92
C PHE A 508 26.05 -8.62 -8.00
N TYR A 509 26.57 -9.84 -8.13
CA TYR A 509 27.55 -10.19 -9.17
C TYR A 509 26.99 -10.01 -10.59
N LYS A 510 25.75 -10.46 -10.86
CA LYS A 510 25.12 -10.28 -12.17
C LYS A 510 24.90 -8.80 -12.50
N PHE A 511 24.45 -7.99 -11.53
CA PHE A 511 24.26 -6.54 -11.72
C PHE A 511 25.57 -5.77 -11.91
N MET A 512 26.62 -6.12 -11.15
CA MET A 512 27.91 -5.42 -11.20
C MET A 512 28.83 -5.89 -12.34
N SER A 513 28.44 -6.94 -13.07
CA SER A 513 29.12 -7.33 -14.32
C SER A 513 29.05 -6.19 -15.35
N LEU A 514 30.00 -6.14 -16.28
CA LEU A 514 30.00 -5.11 -17.35
C LEU A 514 28.69 -5.13 -18.16
N GLU A 515 28.23 -6.32 -18.55
CA GLU A 515 26.96 -6.51 -19.23
C GLU A 515 25.78 -6.07 -18.35
N GLY A 516 25.83 -6.37 -17.06
CA GLY A 516 24.84 -5.94 -16.07
C GLY A 516 24.75 -4.42 -15.97
N LEU A 517 25.88 -3.73 -15.86
CA LEU A 517 25.93 -2.27 -15.81
C LEU A 517 25.45 -1.62 -17.11
N ILE A 518 25.79 -2.20 -18.26
CA ILE A 518 25.28 -1.74 -19.57
C ILE A 518 23.76 -1.90 -19.63
N CYS A 519 23.24 -3.06 -19.21
CA CYS A 519 21.79 -3.28 -19.13
C CYS A 519 21.14 -2.28 -18.16
N PHE A 520 21.69 -2.10 -16.96
CA PHE A 520 21.20 -1.14 -15.99
C PHE A 520 21.09 0.28 -16.57
N LEU A 521 22.14 0.75 -17.24
CA LEU A 521 22.15 2.06 -17.90
C LEU A 521 21.11 2.13 -19.03
N PHE A 522 21.00 1.09 -19.87
CA PHE A 522 19.98 1.01 -20.91
C PHE A 522 18.56 1.11 -20.33
N TYR A 523 18.27 0.38 -19.25
CA TYR A 523 16.97 0.43 -18.59
C TYR A 523 16.70 1.80 -17.96
N CYS A 524 17.69 2.38 -17.28
CA CYS A 524 17.56 3.70 -16.66
C CYS A 524 17.33 4.82 -17.67
N ILE A 525 18.07 4.80 -18.78
CA ILE A 525 18.11 5.91 -19.75
C ILE A 525 17.06 5.72 -20.84
N VAL A 526 17.01 4.55 -21.47
CA VAL A 526 16.25 4.32 -22.70
C VAL A 526 14.84 3.86 -22.37
N ARG A 527 14.69 2.70 -21.73
CA ARG A 527 13.36 2.11 -21.45
C ARG A 527 12.52 3.01 -20.55
N ASN A 528 13.07 3.43 -19.40
CA ASN A 528 12.36 4.31 -18.49
C ASN A 528 12.24 5.74 -19.05
N GLY A 529 13.16 6.17 -19.93
CA GLY A 529 13.02 7.40 -20.70
C GLY A 529 11.74 7.43 -21.55
N TRP A 530 11.45 6.36 -22.29
CA TRP A 530 10.20 6.23 -23.04
C TRP A 530 8.97 6.25 -22.13
N ILE A 531 9.01 5.49 -21.03
CA ILE A 531 7.87 5.41 -20.10
C ILE A 531 7.59 6.77 -19.43
N THR A 532 8.61 7.44 -18.93
CA THR A 532 8.47 8.75 -18.30
C THR A 532 8.02 9.82 -19.31
N THR A 533 8.45 9.72 -20.57
CA THR A 533 7.94 10.58 -21.67
C THR A 533 6.43 10.41 -21.85
N ILE A 534 5.96 9.16 -21.95
CA ILE A 534 4.53 8.84 -22.04
C ILE A 534 3.76 9.42 -20.85
N GLN A 535 4.31 9.30 -19.65
CA GLN A 535 3.65 9.76 -18.41
C GLN A 535 3.56 11.26 -18.27
N PHE A 536 4.62 12.00 -18.60
CA PHE A 536 4.55 13.46 -18.60
C PHE A 536 3.48 13.94 -19.57
N ARG A 537 3.32 13.28 -20.72
CA ARG A 537 2.25 13.62 -21.66
C ARG A 537 0.86 13.33 -21.08
N ILE A 538 0.63 12.12 -20.55
CA ILE A 538 -0.64 11.76 -19.90
C ILE A 538 -0.97 12.75 -18.76
N ARG A 539 0.02 13.13 -17.97
CA ARG A 539 -0.14 14.10 -16.88
C ARG A 539 -0.51 15.49 -17.40
N ASP A 540 0.11 15.96 -18.47
CA ASP A 540 -0.21 17.25 -19.07
C ASP A 540 -1.64 17.26 -19.62
N ASP A 541 -2.12 16.12 -20.15
CA ASP A 541 -3.49 15.96 -20.59
C ASP A 541 -4.46 15.90 -19.38
N GLU A 542 -4.14 15.15 -18.30
CA GLU A 542 -4.91 15.14 -17.04
C GLU A 542 -5.05 16.55 -16.43
N ASN A 543 -3.96 17.34 -16.44
CA ASN A 543 -3.96 18.72 -15.93
C ASN A 543 -4.74 19.68 -16.83
N ALA A 544 -4.75 19.44 -18.14
CA ALA A 544 -5.53 20.23 -19.09
C ALA A 544 -7.04 19.99 -18.93
N GLU A 545 -7.45 18.75 -18.61
CA GLU A 545 -8.84 18.38 -18.37
C GLU A 545 -9.36 18.86 -17.00
N SER A 546 -8.50 18.89 -15.98
CA SER A 546 -8.94 19.13 -14.59
C SER A 546 -9.15 20.60 -14.22
N ASN A 547 -8.70 21.58 -15.03
CA ASN A 547 -8.60 23.01 -14.69
C ASN A 547 -7.88 23.30 -13.34
N ASP A 548 -7.37 22.28 -12.65
CA ASP A 548 -6.84 22.37 -11.30
C ASP A 548 -5.32 22.42 -11.40
N LYS A 549 -4.80 23.65 -11.41
CA LYS A 549 -3.36 23.94 -11.32
C LYS A 549 -2.84 23.65 -9.91
N ARG A 550 -2.99 22.43 -9.42
CA ARG A 550 -2.40 22.00 -8.15
C ARG A 550 -1.27 21.01 -8.42
N PHE A 551 -0.05 21.52 -8.58
CA PHE A 551 1.18 20.95 -8.01
C PHE A 551 2.30 21.97 -7.97
#